data_AF-X8DTY6-F1
#
_entry.id   AF-X8DTY6-F1
#
_cell.length_a   1.000
_cell.length_b   1.000
_cell.length_c   1.000
_cell.angle_alpha   90.00
_cell.angle_beta   90.00
_cell.angle_gamma   90.00
#
_symmetry.space_group_name_H-M   'P 1'
#
loop_
_entity.id
_entity.type
_entity.pdbx_description
1 polymer ?
#
loop_
_entity_poly.entity_id
_entity_poly.type
_entity_poly.pdbx_seq_one_letter_code
_entity_poly.pdbx_strand_id
1 'polypeptide(L)' 'MILSGQVTEQCVLYSALDAYVRHFDVVIPTDAVAPIDPPLGESAVEMMRRNMRAELCTSTGCMH' A
#
# COMPACT_ATOMS: atom_id res chain seq x y z
N MET A 1 -8.72 4.57 -4.18
CA MET A 1 -8.50 3.16 -4.62
C MET A 1 -7.90 2.39 -3.46
N ILE A 2 -8.45 1.23 -3.14
CA ILE A 2 -7.94 0.34 -2.07
C ILE A 2 -7.08 -0.74 -2.73
N LEU A 3 -5.80 -0.86 -2.34
CA LEU A 3 -4.87 -1.85 -2.88
C LEU A 3 -4.51 -2.91 -1.83
N SER A 4 -4.91 -4.15 -2.08
CA SER A 4 -4.55 -5.32 -1.29
C SER A 4 -3.84 -6.36 -2.15
N GLY A 5 -3.17 -7.32 -1.52
CA GLY A 5 -2.55 -8.45 -2.20
C GLY A 5 -1.06 -8.60 -1.95
N GLN A 6 -0.37 -9.23 -2.89
CA GLN A 6 1.05 -9.58 -2.78
C GLN A 6 1.73 -9.39 -4.14
N VAL A 7 3.02 -9.03 -4.19
CA VAL A 7 3.94 -8.84 -3.06
C VAL A 7 4.00 -7.36 -2.64
N THR A 8 4.02 -7.09 -1.34
CA THR A 8 3.92 -5.72 -0.77
C THR A 8 4.99 -4.78 -1.32
N GLU A 9 6.24 -5.21 -1.30
CA GLU A 9 7.43 -4.49 -1.75
C GLU A 9 7.62 -4.49 -3.28
N GLN A 10 6.72 -5.14 -4.03
CA GLN A 10 6.77 -5.21 -5.49
C GLN A 10 5.44 -4.73 -6.08
N CYS A 11 4.56 -5.65 -6.48
CA CYS A 11 3.34 -5.34 -7.22
C CYS A 11 2.48 -4.30 -6.50
N VAL A 12 2.31 -4.42 -5.17
CA VAL A 12 1.51 -3.44 -4.41
C VAL A 12 2.18 -2.06 -4.42
N LEU A 13 3.48 -1.99 -4.14
CA LEU A 13 4.24 -0.75 -4.15
C LEU A 13 4.21 -0.04 -5.51
N TYR A 14 4.44 -0.78 -6.60
CA TYR A 14 4.47 -0.19 -7.94
C TYR A 14 3.08 0.18 -8.45
N SER A 15 2.04 -0.58 -8.08
CA SER A 15 0.65 -0.19 -8.35
C SER A 15 0.25 1.04 -7.54
N ALA A 16 0.68 1.17 -6.29
CA ALA A 16 0.47 2.38 -5.49
C ALA A 16 1.18 3.60 -6.10
N LEU A 17 2.40 3.41 -6.63
CA LEU A 17 3.13 4.46 -7.34
C LEU A 17 2.42 4.89 -8.63
N ASP A 18 1.98 3.94 -9.47
CA ASP A 18 1.22 4.25 -10.70
C ASP A 18 -0.09 4.98 -10.35
N ALA A 19 -0.78 4.54 -9.31
CA ALA A 19 -1.99 5.19 -8.84
C ALA A 19 -1.77 6.64 -8.39
N TYR A 20 -0.71 6.86 -7.61
CA TYR A 20 -0.33 8.19 -7.13
C TYR A 20 0.04 9.12 -8.29
N VAL A 21 0.79 8.63 -9.28
CA VAL A 21 1.15 9.39 -10.49
C VAL A 21 -0.10 9.79 -11.29
N ARG A 22 -1.14 8.94 -11.28
CA ARG A 22 -2.44 9.21 -11.91
C ARG A 22 -3.39 10.03 -11.05
N HIS A 23 -2.92 10.55 -9.92
CA HIS A 23 -3.70 11.36 -8.97
C HIS A 23 -4.89 10.63 -8.32
N PHE A 24 -4.81 9.31 -8.19
CA PHE A 24 -5.75 8.57 -7.35
C PHE A 24 -5.36 8.66 -5.88
N ASP A 25 -6.34 8.83 -5.00
CA ASP A 25 -6.15 8.60 -3.57
C ASP A 25 -5.91 7.10 -3.33
N VAL A 26 -4.84 6.76 -2.61
CA VAL A 26 -4.42 5.38 -2.37
C VAL A 26 -4.64 5.02 -0.91
N VAL A 27 -5.26 3.86 -0.68
CA VAL A 27 -5.48 3.29 0.64
C VAL A 27 -4.85 1.89 0.68
N ILE A 28 -3.99 1.63 1.67
CA ILE A 28 -3.32 0.35 1.88
C ILE A 28 -3.81 -0.28 3.19
N PRO A 29 -4.66 -1.33 3.13
CA PRO A 29 -4.98 -2.17 4.27
C PRO A 29 -3.75 -3.00 4.68
N THR A 30 -3.07 -2.62 5.76
CA THR A 30 -1.78 -3.22 6.17
C THR A 30 -1.88 -4.68 6.60
N ASP A 31 -3.07 -5.13 6.98
CA ASP A 31 -3.42 -6.52 7.31
C ASP A 31 -3.88 -7.35 6.09
N ALA A 32 -3.99 -6.73 4.91
CA ALA A 32 -4.38 -7.38 3.66
C ALA A 32 -3.33 -7.24 2.54
N VAL A 33 -2.10 -6.91 2.91
CA VAL A 33 -0.92 -6.98 2.04
C VAL A 33 0.11 -7.95 2.62
N ALA A 34 0.77 -8.73 1.77
CA ALA A 34 1.74 -9.73 2.21
C ALA A 34 3.11 -9.50 1.54
N PRO A 35 4.20 -9.33 2.32
CA PRO A 35 5.55 -9.25 1.78
C PRO A 35 6.17 -10.64 1.61
N ILE A 36 7.23 -10.74 0.79
CA ILE A 36 8.12 -11.92 0.82
C ILE A 36 9.10 -11.77 1.99
N ASP A 37 9.70 -10.59 2.11
CA ASP A 37 10.62 -10.22 3.18
C ASP A 37 9.96 -9.19 4.10
N PRO A 38 9.65 -9.51 5.37
CA PRO A 38 8.90 -8.61 6.24
C PRO A 38 9.55 -7.22 6.43
N PRO A 39 10.88 -7.10 6.68
CA PRO A 39 11.55 -5.79 6.69
C PRO A 39 11.39 -4.97 5.41
N LEU A 40 11.47 -5.59 4.23
CA LEU A 40 11.20 -4.89 2.96
C LEU A 40 9.74 -4.47 2.83
N GLY A 41 8.80 -5.32 3.27
CA GLY A 41 7.38 -5.02 3.33
C GLY A 41 7.06 -3.78 4.16
N GLU A 42 7.59 -3.72 5.38
CA GLU A 42 7.45 -2.56 6.28
C GLU A 42 8.00 -1.28 5.65
N SER A 43 9.19 -1.39 5.02
CA SER A 43 9.82 -0.27 4.33
C SER A 43 8.99 0.21 3.14
N ALA A 44 8.40 -0.71 2.38
CA ALA A 44 7.55 -0.39 1.24
C ALA A 44 6.26 0.32 1.67
N VAL A 45 5.58 -0.16 2.72
CA VAL A 45 4.38 0.48 3.29
C VAL A 45 4.71 1.90 3.76
N GLU A 46 5.84 2.10 4.43
CA GLU A 46 6.25 3.43 4.88
C GLU A 46 6.58 4.36 3.70
N MET A 47 7.15 3.82 2.62
CA MET A 47 7.39 4.57 1.40
C MET A 47 6.09 4.99 0.72
N MET A 48 5.07 4.11 0.65
CA MET A 48 3.74 4.45 0.14
C MET A 48 3.11 5.58 0.98
N ARG A 49 3.18 5.50 2.31
CA ARG A 49 2.65 6.54 3.19
C ARG A 49 3.35 7.88 3.04
N ARG A 50 4.68 7.91 3.09
CA ARG A 50 5.47 9.16 3.10
C ARG A 50 5.57 9.81 1.73
N ASN A 51 5.79 9.02 0.69
CA ASN A 51 6.13 9.54 -0.64
C ASN A 51 4.93 9.60 -1.59
N MET A 52 3.93 8.74 -1.36
CA MET A 52 2.75 8.62 -2.23
C MET A 52 1.46 9.04 -1.51
N ARG A 53 1.58 9.53 -0.26
CA ARG A 53 0.45 9.96 0.58
C ARG A 53 -0.61 8.89 0.76
N ALA A 54 -0.22 7.61 0.69
CA ALA A 54 -1.15 6.53 0.89
C ALA A 54 -1.67 6.55 2.34
N GLU A 55 -2.99 6.41 2.49
CA GLU A 55 -3.61 6.16 3.78
C GLU A 55 -3.34 4.71 4.20
N LEU A 56 -2.99 4.51 5.46
CA LEU A 56 -2.82 3.18 6.03
C LEU A 56 -3.98 2.89 6.99
N CYS A 57 -4.70 1.81 6.75
CA CYS A 57 -5.77 1.31 7.61
C CYS A 57 -5.62 -0.20 7.83
N THR A 58 -6.42 -0.75 8.75
CA THR A 58 -6.78 -2.17 8.68
C THR A 58 -7.89 -2.33 7.66
N SER A 59 -8.02 -3.51 7.07
CA SER A 59 -9.05 -3.86 6.08
C SER A 59 -10.46 -3.47 6.51
N THR A 60 -10.76 -3.59 7.81
CA THR A 60 -12.04 -3.18 8.39
C THR A 60 -12.22 -1.66 8.43
N GLY A 61 -11.14 -0.91 8.68
CA GLY A 61 -11.14 0.55 8.67
C GLY A 61 -11.19 1.18 7.28
N CYS A 62 -11.07 0.39 6.20
CA CYS A 62 -11.15 0.91 4.84
C CYS A 62 -12.58 0.86 4.25
N MET A 63 -13.58 0.34 5.00
CA MET A 63 -14.99 0.21 4.59
C MET A 63 -15.85 1.38 5.09
N HIS A 64 -15.64 2.57 4.53
CA HIS A 64 -16.42 3.78 4.83
C HIS A 64 -17.21 4.25 3.61
#